data_AF-A0A0G1FRH4-F1
#
_entry.id   AF-A0A0G1FRH4-F1
#
_cell.length_a   1.000
_cell.length_b   1.000
_cell.length_c   1.000
_cell.angle_alpha   90.00
_cell.angle_beta   90.00
_cell.angle_gamma   90.00
#
_symmetry.space_group_name_H-M   'P 1'
#
loop_
_entity.id
_entity.type
_entity.pdbx_description
1 polymer ?
#
loop_
_entity_poly.entity_id
_entity_poly.type
_entity_poly.pdbx_seq_one_letter_code
_entity_poly.pdbx_strand_id
1 'polypeptide(L)'
;MERVDYCGSLRRMKETIGDVDFLVAVKESRKPARNASLRLRSDAGRVMDSFVAMPSVVKIWGKGTTKSSVRTREGFDMDIRVVPKNSYGAALQYFTGSKEHNIATRRVAMGKGLKLSASVTEEDVYKALGMQWVAPEIREDRGEVEAALADKLPKIIGYHDIKGDLHTHSDWDGGMNSITEMAKAALEMGYDYIGIADHTKFLRIEHGLNEKQLERRNKEIDKINLKFQKQKSKFRVLKGCEANILNDGSIDIKDEALKKLDYVIAGIHSNFKMPKDKMTDRLIRAMENPHVDIISHPTGRILKKRDEYQIDFDKVLRAARETGTVLEVNAWPERLDLNDQNIKKAKEAQVKIVVNTDAHHKSQLKMMELGIAQVRRGWAEKKDVINCHPLQKMLMFLK
;
A
#
# COMPACT_ATOMS: atom_id res chain seq x y z
N MET A 1 29.89 -6.29 7.95
CA MET A 1 28.92 -6.29 6.84
C MET A 1 29.14 -5.05 6.00
N GLU A 2 28.93 -5.09 4.69
CA GLU A 2 28.89 -3.87 3.86
C GLU A 2 27.47 -3.40 3.56
N ARG A 3 26.55 -4.35 3.40
CA ARG A 3 25.17 -4.08 3.02
C ARG A 3 24.26 -5.19 3.54
N VAL A 4 23.05 -4.82 3.92
CA VAL A 4 21.97 -5.73 4.31
C VAL A 4 20.65 -5.19 3.76
N ASP A 5 19.89 -6.06 3.12
CA ASP A 5 18.56 -5.73 2.62
C ASP A 5 17.61 -6.88 2.97
N TYR A 6 16.34 -6.55 3.26
CA TYR A 6 15.29 -7.56 3.30
C TYR A 6 14.95 -8.01 1.87
N CYS A 7 14.54 -9.25 1.73
CA CYS A 7 14.23 -9.94 0.48
C CYS A 7 12.81 -10.53 0.54
N GLY A 8 12.53 -11.54 -0.28
CA GLY A 8 11.30 -12.31 -0.21
C GLY A 8 10.05 -11.49 -0.48
N SER A 9 8.91 -11.98 0.02
CA SER A 9 7.62 -11.29 -0.10
C SER A 9 7.57 -9.96 0.64
N LEU A 10 8.39 -9.76 1.67
CA LEU A 10 8.50 -8.48 2.37
C LEU A 10 9.03 -7.40 1.43
N ARG A 11 10.11 -7.66 0.69
CA ARG A 11 10.65 -6.69 -0.28
C ARG A 11 9.72 -6.42 -1.45
N ARG A 12 8.88 -7.38 -1.82
CA ARG A 12 7.83 -7.20 -2.83
C ARG A 12 6.57 -6.55 -2.26
N MET A 13 6.54 -6.26 -0.94
CA MET A 13 5.43 -5.65 -0.22
C MET A 13 4.10 -6.40 -0.39
N LYS A 14 4.14 -7.74 -0.38
CA LYS A 14 2.89 -8.54 -0.42
C LYS A 14 2.04 -8.21 0.81
N GLU A 15 0.72 -8.16 0.61
CA GLU A 15 -0.27 -7.88 1.66
C GLU A 15 -0.15 -8.81 2.89
N THR A 16 0.29 -10.05 2.67
CA THR A 16 0.68 -10.97 3.73
C THR A 16 2.01 -11.62 3.41
N ILE A 17 2.82 -11.82 4.44
CA ILE A 17 4.12 -12.49 4.36
C ILE A 17 4.15 -13.73 5.27
N GLY A 18 4.98 -14.70 4.91
CA GLY A 18 5.22 -15.90 5.72
C GLY A 18 6.39 -15.67 6.68
N ASP A 19 7.60 -15.78 6.13
CA ASP A 19 8.87 -15.50 6.79
C ASP A 19 9.46 -14.16 6.34
N VAL A 20 10.58 -13.77 6.97
CA VAL A 20 11.37 -12.61 6.59
C VAL A 20 12.76 -13.04 6.15
N ASP A 21 13.08 -12.79 4.88
CA ASP A 21 14.40 -13.06 4.30
C ASP A 21 15.33 -11.85 4.41
N PHE A 22 16.59 -12.06 4.82
CA PHE A 22 17.66 -11.08 4.80
C PHE A 22 18.80 -11.53 3.91
N LEU A 23 19.32 -10.63 3.10
CA LEU A 23 20.52 -10.83 2.30
C LEU A 23 21.63 -9.88 2.74
N VAL A 24 22.78 -10.44 3.07
CA VAL A 24 23.95 -9.71 3.56
C VAL A 24 25.11 -9.87 2.58
N ALA A 25 25.73 -8.75 2.23
CA ALA A 25 27.01 -8.71 1.52
C ALA A 25 28.19 -8.57 2.48
N VAL A 26 29.22 -9.37 2.27
CA VAL A 26 30.52 -9.26 2.95
C VAL A 26 31.64 -9.03 1.95
N LYS A 27 32.69 -8.29 2.37
CA LYS A 27 33.85 -7.96 1.54
C LYS A 27 34.56 -9.24 1.10
N GLU A 28 34.88 -9.32 -0.18
CA GLU A 28 35.90 -10.27 -0.65
C GLU A 28 37.29 -9.80 -0.22
N SER A 29 38.10 -10.72 0.32
CA SER A 29 39.49 -10.43 0.72
C SER A 29 40.34 -10.12 -0.52
N ARG A 30 40.93 -8.92 -0.60
CA ARG A 30 41.84 -8.51 -1.69
C ARG A 30 43.22 -9.19 -1.68
N LYS A 31 43.61 -9.89 -0.61
CA LYS A 31 44.86 -10.66 -0.60
C LYS A 31 44.62 -12.03 -1.25
N PRO A 32 45.53 -12.53 -2.11
CA PRO A 32 45.57 -13.94 -2.47
C PRO A 32 45.95 -14.72 -1.20
N ALA A 33 44.98 -14.95 -0.33
CA ALA A 33 45.10 -15.97 0.68
C ALA A 33 45.06 -17.30 -0.08
N ARG A 34 45.91 -18.25 0.29
CA ARG A 34 45.85 -19.63 -0.20
C ARG A 34 44.43 -20.25 -0.13
N ASN A 35 43.48 -19.64 0.59
CA ASN A 35 42.05 -20.00 0.61
C ASN A 35 41.11 -18.78 0.81
N ALA A 36 40.71 -18.06 -0.25
CA ALA A 36 39.70 -16.99 -0.18
C ALA A 36 38.34 -17.46 0.39
N SER A 37 38.00 -18.73 0.16
CA SER A 37 36.82 -19.42 0.72
C SER A 37 36.80 -19.48 2.26
N LEU A 38 37.96 -19.54 2.90
CA LEU A 38 38.08 -19.67 4.36
C LEU A 38 37.73 -18.36 5.09
N ARG A 39 38.07 -17.20 4.50
CA ARG A 39 37.75 -15.88 5.07
C ARG A 39 36.31 -15.47 4.86
N LEU A 40 35.73 -15.80 3.70
CA LEU A 40 34.29 -15.65 3.50
C LEU A 40 33.52 -16.43 4.58
N ARG A 41 33.98 -17.66 4.88
CA ARG A 41 33.41 -18.49 5.95
C ARG A 41 33.60 -17.89 7.34
N SER A 42 34.70 -17.21 7.64
CA SER A 42 34.89 -16.55 8.95
C SER A 42 34.00 -15.31 9.12
N ASP A 43 33.88 -14.48 8.08
CA ASP A 43 33.04 -13.27 8.14
C ASP A 43 31.56 -13.62 8.14
N ALA A 44 31.16 -14.56 7.27
CA ALA A 44 29.82 -15.12 7.29
C ALA A 44 29.53 -15.83 8.61
N GLY A 45 30.49 -16.58 9.17
CA GLY A 45 30.37 -17.23 10.48
C GLY A 45 30.03 -16.24 11.59
N ARG A 46 30.78 -15.13 11.69
CA ARG A 46 30.48 -14.06 12.67
C ARG A 46 29.08 -13.46 12.49
N VAL A 47 28.65 -13.25 11.24
CA VAL A 47 27.28 -12.80 10.95
C VAL A 47 26.24 -13.81 11.43
N MET A 48 26.46 -15.09 11.13
CA MET A 48 25.55 -16.17 11.54
C MET A 48 25.49 -16.31 13.06
N ASP A 49 26.64 -16.23 13.75
CA ASP A 49 26.73 -16.26 15.21
C ASP A 49 25.93 -15.11 15.85
N SER A 50 26.10 -13.88 15.36
CA SER A 50 25.34 -12.73 15.85
C SER A 50 23.85 -12.85 15.55
N PHE A 51 23.47 -13.33 14.36
CA PHE A 51 22.08 -13.49 13.96
C PHE A 51 21.32 -14.49 14.85
N VAL A 52 21.91 -15.66 15.12
CA VAL A 52 21.25 -16.66 15.97
C VAL A 52 21.26 -16.30 17.46
N ALA A 53 22.11 -15.37 17.88
CA ALA A 53 22.22 -14.90 19.26
C ALA A 53 21.36 -13.65 19.55
N MET A 54 20.56 -13.16 18.59
CA MET A 54 19.70 -12.01 18.81
C MET A 54 18.71 -12.27 19.97
N PRO A 55 18.44 -11.29 20.85
CA PRO A 55 17.57 -11.49 22.01
C PRO A 55 16.13 -11.95 21.70
N SER A 56 15.65 -11.65 20.50
CA SER A 56 14.33 -12.07 20.02
C SER A 56 14.29 -13.53 19.57
N VAL A 57 15.43 -14.19 19.34
CA VAL A 57 15.48 -15.58 18.87
C VAL A 57 15.10 -16.53 20.00
N VAL A 58 14.11 -17.38 19.75
CA VAL A 58 13.62 -18.40 20.70
C VAL A 58 13.89 -19.83 20.22
N LYS A 59 14.15 -20.02 18.93
CA LYS A 59 14.53 -21.31 18.36
C LYS A 59 15.41 -21.11 17.13
N ILE A 60 16.44 -21.95 16.99
CA ILE A 60 17.28 -22.03 15.80
C ILE A 60 16.79 -23.23 14.99
N TRP A 61 16.25 -22.98 13.79
CA TRP A 61 15.84 -24.06 12.88
C TRP A 61 17.05 -24.71 12.20
N GLY A 62 18.04 -23.88 11.87
CA GLY A 62 19.30 -24.35 11.31
C GLY A 62 20.34 -23.23 11.28
N LYS A 63 21.60 -23.60 11.52
CA LYS A 63 22.76 -22.70 11.45
C LYS A 63 23.81 -23.28 10.52
N GLY A 64 23.95 -22.67 9.36
CA GLY A 64 24.98 -23.00 8.38
C GLY A 64 26.05 -21.92 8.29
N THR A 65 27.02 -22.13 7.40
CA THR A 65 28.12 -21.18 7.20
C THR A 65 27.72 -19.92 6.43
N THR A 66 26.70 -20.01 5.57
CA THR A 66 26.21 -18.90 4.72
C THR A 66 24.70 -18.75 4.73
N LYS A 67 23.97 -19.64 5.41
CA LYS A 67 22.53 -19.57 5.65
C LYS A 67 22.24 -19.92 7.10
N SER A 68 21.38 -19.16 7.76
CA SER A 68 20.76 -19.57 9.03
C SER A 68 19.27 -19.24 9.03
N SER A 69 18.52 -19.92 9.87
CA SER A 69 17.07 -19.78 10.02
C SER A 69 16.70 -19.85 11.50
N VAL A 70 15.86 -18.92 11.95
CA VAL A 70 15.46 -18.77 13.35
C VAL A 70 13.97 -18.46 13.48
N ARG A 71 13.40 -18.78 14.63
CA ARG A 71 12.08 -18.32 15.08
C ARG A 71 12.25 -17.21 16.10
N THR A 72 11.49 -16.13 15.95
CA THR A 72 11.45 -15.04 16.92
C THR A 72 10.34 -15.22 17.95
N ARG A 73 10.46 -14.53 19.09
CA ARG A 73 9.45 -14.49 20.15
C ARG A 73 8.12 -13.89 19.66
N GLU A 74 8.18 -12.98 18.70
CA GLU A 74 7.03 -12.35 18.06
C GLU A 74 6.26 -13.31 17.13
N GLY A 75 6.78 -14.51 16.88
CA GLY A 75 6.04 -15.60 16.25
C GLY A 75 6.23 -15.72 14.74
N PHE A 76 7.23 -15.08 14.15
CA PHE A 76 7.59 -15.26 12.74
C PHE A 76 8.99 -15.87 12.58
N ASP A 77 9.23 -16.48 11.42
CA ASP A 77 10.52 -17.05 11.05
C ASP A 77 11.35 -16.01 10.28
N MET A 78 12.67 -16.03 10.50
CA MET A 78 13.64 -15.20 9.80
C MET A 78 14.73 -16.06 9.18
N ASP A 79 14.97 -15.87 7.90
CA ASP A 79 16.05 -16.49 7.14
C ASP A 79 17.12 -15.45 6.83
N ILE A 80 18.40 -15.78 7.03
CA ILE A 80 19.53 -14.93 6.62
C ILE A 80 20.41 -15.65 5.63
N ARG A 81 20.90 -14.93 4.62
CA ARG A 81 21.87 -15.41 3.64
C ARG A 81 23.02 -14.44 3.51
N VAL A 82 24.24 -14.98 3.46
CA VAL A 82 25.46 -14.19 3.25
C VAL A 82 26.07 -14.55 1.91
N VAL A 83 26.36 -13.54 1.10
CA VAL A 83 27.01 -13.69 -0.21
C VAL A 83 28.23 -12.77 -0.34
N PRO A 84 29.20 -13.11 -1.21
CA PRO A 84 30.24 -12.18 -1.60
C PRO A 84 29.64 -10.94 -2.25
N LYS A 85 30.30 -9.78 -2.06
CA LYS A 85 29.91 -8.50 -2.69
C LYS A 85 29.65 -8.62 -4.20
N ASN A 86 30.49 -9.37 -4.91
CA ASN A 86 30.41 -9.52 -6.36
C ASN A 86 29.20 -10.33 -6.86
N SER A 87 28.52 -11.05 -5.96
CA SER A 87 27.29 -11.80 -6.26
C SER A 87 26.04 -11.15 -5.69
N TYR A 88 26.17 -9.98 -5.04
CA TYR A 88 25.12 -9.39 -4.25
C TYR A 88 23.88 -9.01 -5.08
N GLY A 89 24.06 -8.39 -6.26
CA GLY A 89 22.98 -8.01 -7.15
C GLY A 89 22.19 -9.20 -7.70
N ALA A 90 22.89 -10.24 -8.14
CA ALA A 90 22.27 -11.48 -8.60
C ALA A 90 21.52 -12.20 -7.47
N ALA A 91 22.10 -12.24 -6.27
CA ALA A 91 21.46 -12.81 -5.10
C ALA A 91 20.23 -12.00 -4.66
N LEU A 92 20.30 -10.66 -4.73
CA LEU A 92 19.17 -9.80 -4.38
C LEU A 92 18.00 -10.02 -5.35
N GLN A 93 18.25 -10.11 -6.65
CA GLN A 93 17.22 -10.46 -7.64
C GLN A 93 16.59 -11.82 -7.32
N TYR A 94 17.43 -12.84 -7.10
CA TYR A 94 16.98 -14.20 -6.84
C TYR A 94 16.19 -14.33 -5.53
N PHE A 95 16.70 -13.83 -4.41
CA PHE A 95 16.04 -13.95 -3.11
C PHE A 95 14.88 -12.98 -2.93
N THR A 96 14.82 -11.90 -3.71
CA THR A 96 13.59 -11.08 -3.80
C THR A 96 12.48 -11.85 -4.49
N GLY A 97 12.79 -12.63 -5.53
CA GLY A 97 11.80 -13.35 -6.30
C GLY A 97 10.81 -12.42 -7.02
N SER A 98 9.56 -12.82 -7.25
CA SER A 98 8.94 -14.11 -6.90
C SER A 98 9.61 -15.34 -7.55
N LYS A 99 9.18 -16.54 -7.16
CA LYS A 99 9.64 -17.79 -7.79
C LYS A 99 9.32 -17.78 -9.29
N GLU A 100 8.13 -17.31 -9.63
CA GLU A 100 7.58 -17.21 -10.97
C GLU A 100 8.41 -16.23 -11.80
N HIS A 101 8.66 -15.02 -11.26
CA HIS A 101 9.55 -14.04 -11.87
C HIS A 101 10.96 -14.59 -12.12
N ASN A 102 11.53 -15.32 -11.15
CA ASN A 102 12.83 -15.97 -11.31
C ASN A 102 12.85 -17.07 -12.38
N ILE A 103 11.73 -17.77 -12.59
CA ILE A 103 11.62 -18.77 -13.66
C ILE A 103 11.59 -18.05 -15.02
N ALA A 104 10.78 -16.99 -15.14
CA ALA A 104 10.67 -16.20 -16.35
C ALA A 104 12.00 -15.55 -16.76
N THR A 105 12.69 -14.87 -15.84
CA THR A 105 14.01 -14.26 -16.14
C THR A 105 15.09 -15.29 -16.46
N ARG A 106 15.03 -16.49 -15.87
CA ARG A 106 15.92 -17.61 -16.25
C ARG A 106 15.66 -18.11 -17.66
N ARG A 107 14.38 -18.21 -18.09
CA ARG A 107 14.05 -18.56 -19.48
C ARG A 107 14.59 -17.53 -20.46
N VAL A 108 14.48 -16.24 -20.14
CA VAL A 108 15.09 -15.16 -20.93
C VAL A 108 16.60 -15.33 -21.04
N ALA A 109 17.29 -15.59 -19.92
CA ALA A 109 18.73 -15.83 -19.90
C ALA A 109 19.13 -17.03 -20.80
N MET A 110 18.43 -18.15 -20.65
CA MET A 110 18.67 -19.37 -21.44
C MET A 110 18.45 -19.14 -22.94
N GLY A 111 17.40 -18.40 -23.31
CA GLY A 111 17.13 -18.03 -24.71
C GLY A 111 18.24 -17.18 -25.34
N LYS A 112 19.07 -16.53 -24.53
CA LYS A 112 20.24 -15.75 -24.96
C LYS A 112 21.57 -16.51 -24.82
N GLY A 113 21.55 -17.78 -24.44
CA GLY A 113 22.76 -18.55 -24.16
C GLY A 113 23.51 -18.08 -22.90
N LEU A 114 22.85 -17.31 -22.03
CA LEU A 114 23.41 -16.78 -20.79
C LEU A 114 23.02 -17.66 -19.59
N LYS A 115 23.87 -17.66 -18.58
CA LYS A 115 23.50 -18.06 -17.21
C LYS A 115 23.37 -16.78 -16.38
N LEU A 116 22.35 -16.71 -15.53
CA LEU A 116 22.26 -15.66 -14.50
C LEU A 116 23.48 -15.79 -13.58
N SER A 117 24.48 -14.94 -13.81
CA SER A 117 25.79 -14.98 -13.16
C SER A 117 25.91 -13.92 -12.06
N ALA A 118 27.01 -13.99 -11.30
CA ALA A 118 27.35 -13.01 -10.29
C ALA A 118 27.33 -11.58 -10.86
N SER A 119 26.67 -10.68 -10.14
CA SER A 119 26.60 -9.26 -10.44
C SER A 119 26.66 -8.47 -9.13
N VAL A 120 27.26 -7.29 -9.17
CA VAL A 120 27.33 -6.38 -8.02
C VAL A 120 25.98 -5.71 -7.76
N THR A 121 25.23 -5.35 -8.81
CA THR A 121 23.93 -4.65 -8.71
C THR A 121 22.79 -5.45 -9.36
N GLU A 122 21.54 -5.20 -8.95
CA GLU A 122 20.37 -5.84 -9.58
C GLU A 122 20.16 -5.28 -10.99
N GLU A 123 20.40 -4.00 -11.19
CA GLU A 123 20.27 -3.28 -12.46
C GLU A 123 21.15 -3.92 -13.54
N ASP A 124 22.39 -4.28 -13.19
CA ASP A 124 23.31 -4.99 -14.09
C ASP A 124 22.77 -6.38 -14.49
N VAL A 125 22.02 -7.05 -13.60
CA VAL A 125 21.37 -8.34 -13.92
C VAL A 125 20.33 -8.14 -15.01
N TYR A 126 19.40 -7.19 -14.84
CA TYR A 126 18.38 -6.91 -15.86
C TYR A 126 18.99 -6.40 -17.16
N LYS A 127 20.01 -5.54 -17.07
CA LYS A 127 20.75 -5.03 -18.24
C LYS A 127 21.39 -6.17 -19.05
N ALA A 128 22.01 -7.14 -18.38
CA ALA A 128 22.58 -8.32 -19.05
C ALA A 128 21.50 -9.17 -19.75
N LEU A 129 20.28 -9.19 -19.22
CA LEU A 129 19.13 -9.83 -19.87
C LEU A 129 18.52 -8.98 -21.00
N GLY A 130 18.96 -7.74 -21.19
CA GLY A 130 18.35 -6.78 -22.12
C GLY A 130 16.94 -6.37 -21.68
N MET A 131 16.75 -6.18 -20.37
CA MET A 131 15.49 -5.80 -19.73
C MET A 131 15.67 -4.47 -18.99
N GLN A 132 14.61 -3.67 -18.94
CA GLN A 132 14.50 -2.62 -17.91
C GLN A 132 14.59 -3.24 -16.51
N TRP A 133 15.14 -2.51 -15.54
CA TRP A 133 15.10 -2.94 -14.15
C TRP A 133 13.66 -2.99 -13.64
N VAL A 134 13.27 -4.15 -13.12
CA VAL A 134 11.92 -4.41 -12.62
C VAL A 134 11.87 -4.13 -11.12
N ALA A 135 11.01 -3.20 -10.70
CA ALA A 135 10.81 -2.88 -9.29
C ALA A 135 10.33 -4.13 -8.51
N PRO A 136 10.83 -4.39 -7.29
CA PRO A 136 10.48 -5.58 -6.50
C PRO A 136 8.98 -5.85 -6.39
N GLU A 137 8.18 -4.80 -6.21
CA GLU A 137 6.74 -4.88 -6.00
C GLU A 137 5.99 -5.52 -7.17
N ILE A 138 6.49 -5.40 -8.40
CA ILE A 138 5.82 -5.92 -9.60
C ILE A 138 6.37 -7.26 -10.09
N ARG A 139 7.32 -7.88 -9.37
CA ARG A 139 7.95 -9.16 -9.73
C ARG A 139 7.08 -10.37 -9.40
N GLU A 140 5.92 -10.48 -10.05
CA GLU A 140 4.93 -11.55 -9.80
C GLU A 140 4.56 -12.36 -11.05
N ASP A 141 5.31 -12.22 -12.16
CA ASP A 141 5.05 -12.88 -13.45
C ASP A 141 3.65 -12.60 -14.01
N ARG A 142 3.27 -11.31 -14.00
CA ARG A 142 1.95 -10.80 -14.41
C ARG A 142 2.06 -9.82 -15.59
N GLY A 143 3.07 -10.01 -16.43
CA GLY A 143 3.37 -9.20 -17.61
C GLY A 143 4.60 -8.29 -17.48
N GLU A 144 5.26 -8.23 -16.30
CA GLU A 144 6.39 -7.32 -16.06
C GLU A 144 7.62 -7.71 -16.87
N VAL A 145 7.80 -8.99 -17.16
CA VAL A 145 8.95 -9.49 -17.93
C VAL A 145 8.83 -9.07 -19.39
N GLU A 146 7.66 -9.25 -19.99
CA GLU A 146 7.36 -8.83 -21.36
C GLU A 146 7.46 -7.31 -21.49
N ALA A 147 6.89 -6.57 -20.55
CA ALA A 147 6.96 -5.11 -20.52
C ALA A 147 8.41 -4.63 -20.39
N ALA A 148 9.22 -5.26 -19.54
CA ALA A 148 10.63 -4.88 -19.34
C ALA A 148 11.50 -5.20 -20.56
N LEU A 149 11.24 -6.29 -21.27
CA LEU A 149 11.91 -6.62 -22.54
C LEU A 149 11.53 -5.66 -23.67
N ALA A 150 10.29 -5.16 -23.66
CA ALA A 150 9.78 -4.23 -24.64
C ALA A 150 10.04 -2.75 -24.31
N ASP A 151 10.79 -2.46 -23.23
CA ASP A 151 11.03 -1.10 -22.73
C ASP A 151 9.75 -0.31 -22.39
N LYS A 152 8.72 -1.01 -21.88
CA LYS A 152 7.35 -0.52 -21.65
C LYS A 152 6.87 -0.64 -20.20
N LEU A 153 7.77 -0.81 -19.23
CA LEU A 153 7.34 -0.77 -17.82
C LEU A 153 6.69 0.58 -17.47
N PRO A 154 5.60 0.57 -16.68
CA PRO A 154 5.00 1.81 -16.22
C PRO A 154 5.92 2.54 -15.24
N LYS A 155 5.83 3.88 -15.23
CA LYS A 155 6.46 4.69 -14.18
C LYS A 155 5.61 4.67 -12.92
N ILE A 156 5.72 3.57 -12.17
CA ILE A 156 4.95 3.37 -10.94
C ILE A 156 5.17 4.51 -9.93
N ILE A 157 4.12 4.82 -9.17
CA ILE A 157 4.14 5.83 -8.09
C ILE A 157 5.30 5.61 -7.11
N GLY A 158 5.95 6.68 -6.65
CA GLY A 158 6.95 6.65 -5.57
C GLY A 158 6.33 6.80 -4.17
N TYR A 159 7.03 6.31 -3.14
CA TYR A 159 6.56 6.32 -1.74
C TYR A 159 6.32 7.71 -1.13
N HIS A 160 6.83 8.77 -1.74
CA HIS A 160 6.68 10.16 -1.27
C HIS A 160 5.76 11.00 -2.18
N ASP A 161 4.97 10.36 -3.03
CA ASP A 161 4.15 11.08 -4.02
C ASP A 161 2.79 11.53 -3.49
N ILE A 162 2.32 10.96 -2.37
CA ILE A 162 1.04 11.31 -1.76
C ILE A 162 1.14 12.67 -1.07
N LYS A 163 0.16 13.54 -1.32
CA LYS A 163 0.07 14.91 -0.82
C LYS A 163 -0.96 15.10 0.28
N GLY A 164 -1.78 14.09 0.56
CA GLY A 164 -2.75 14.15 1.63
C GLY A 164 -3.55 12.87 1.75
N ASP A 165 -4.20 12.71 2.90
CA ASP A 165 -5.07 11.59 3.23
C ASP A 165 -6.51 12.09 3.33
N LEU A 166 -7.47 11.43 2.68
CA LEU A 166 -8.87 11.83 2.66
C LEU A 166 -9.77 10.97 3.57
N HIS A 167 -9.26 9.90 4.17
CA HIS A 167 -10.05 9.05 5.07
C HIS A 167 -9.36 8.96 6.41
N THR A 168 -9.68 9.92 7.26
CA THR A 168 -9.20 9.98 8.65
C THR A 168 -10.34 10.38 9.58
N HIS A 169 -10.31 9.87 10.80
CA HIS A 169 -11.36 10.01 11.80
C HIS A 169 -10.87 10.86 12.97
N SER A 170 -11.79 11.55 13.62
CA SER A 170 -11.50 12.43 14.75
C SER A 170 -12.26 12.00 16.00
N ASP A 171 -12.06 12.71 17.11
CA ASP A 171 -12.82 12.48 18.35
C ASP A 171 -14.33 12.76 18.24
N TRP A 172 -14.82 13.24 17.09
CA TRP A 172 -16.24 13.41 16.81
C TRP A 172 -17.01 12.09 16.63
N ASP A 173 -16.38 11.04 16.08
CA ASP A 173 -16.97 9.69 15.87
C ASP A 173 -16.20 8.59 16.62
N GLY A 174 -15.43 8.95 17.63
CA GLY A 174 -14.72 7.99 18.47
C GLY A 174 -13.28 7.68 18.04
N GLY A 175 -12.72 8.43 17.08
CA GLY A 175 -11.27 8.56 16.93
C GLY A 175 -10.59 9.09 18.21
N MET A 176 -9.31 8.83 18.37
CA MET A 176 -8.57 9.16 19.59
C MET A 176 -7.99 10.57 19.62
N ASN A 177 -8.04 11.30 18.50
CA ASN A 177 -7.41 12.60 18.34
C ASN A 177 -8.40 13.65 17.87
N SER A 178 -8.25 14.86 18.39
CA SER A 178 -8.98 16.01 17.86
C SER A 178 -8.57 16.31 16.42
N ILE A 179 -9.45 16.98 15.68
CA ILE A 179 -9.16 17.43 14.30
C ILE A 179 -7.87 18.25 14.23
N THR A 180 -7.60 19.07 15.25
CA THR A 180 -6.37 19.89 15.32
C THR A 180 -5.12 19.03 15.45
N GLU A 181 -5.17 17.95 16.22
CA GLU A 181 -4.03 17.03 16.37
C GLU A 181 -3.77 16.23 15.10
N MET A 182 -4.83 15.74 14.45
CA MET A 182 -4.73 15.06 13.14
C MET A 182 -4.12 15.99 12.09
N ALA A 183 -4.62 17.23 12.00
CA ALA A 183 -4.12 18.24 11.08
C ALA A 183 -2.64 18.59 11.31
N LYS A 184 -2.20 18.71 12.56
CA LYS A 184 -0.78 18.96 12.89
C LYS A 184 0.10 17.79 12.49
N ALA A 185 -0.31 16.56 12.78
CA ALA A 185 0.46 15.38 12.41
C ALA A 185 0.61 15.24 10.88
N ALA A 186 -0.47 15.46 10.13
CA ALA A 186 -0.43 15.48 8.67
C ALA A 186 0.50 16.58 8.12
N LEU A 187 0.46 17.78 8.71
CA LEU A 187 1.36 18.86 8.34
C LEU A 187 2.84 18.51 8.62
N GLU A 188 3.13 17.89 9.77
CA GLU A 188 4.48 17.42 10.13
C GLU A 188 5.00 16.33 9.19
N MET A 189 4.10 15.51 8.61
CA MET A 189 4.42 14.54 7.57
C MET A 189 4.66 15.17 6.18
N GLY A 190 4.42 16.48 6.03
CA GLY A 190 4.62 17.20 4.78
C GLY A 190 3.43 17.13 3.81
N TYR A 191 2.23 16.79 4.29
CA TYR A 191 1.03 16.85 3.46
C TYR A 191 0.60 18.28 3.17
N ASP A 192 -0.04 18.47 2.00
CA ASP A 192 -0.69 19.70 1.58
C ASP A 192 -2.11 19.81 2.18
N TYR A 193 -2.74 18.67 2.49
CA TYR A 193 -4.09 18.61 3.04
C TYR A 193 -4.35 17.32 3.83
N ILE A 194 -5.37 17.35 4.68
CA ILE A 194 -5.97 16.17 5.32
C ILE A 194 -7.49 16.30 5.23
N GLY A 195 -8.17 15.20 5.00
CA GLY A 195 -9.62 15.10 5.00
C GLY A 195 -10.12 14.39 6.26
N ILE A 196 -11.09 15.02 6.93
CA ILE A 196 -11.76 14.46 8.10
C ILE A 196 -13.07 13.85 7.64
N ALA A 197 -13.14 12.52 7.68
CA ALA A 197 -14.21 11.71 7.12
C ALA A 197 -14.94 10.90 8.20
N ASP A 198 -15.31 11.56 9.31
CA ASP A 198 -16.03 10.89 10.41
C ASP A 198 -17.29 10.16 9.92
N HIS A 199 -17.63 9.04 10.56
CA HIS A 199 -18.78 8.20 10.27
C HIS A 199 -20.10 8.94 10.45
N THR A 200 -21.11 8.55 9.69
CA THR A 200 -22.49 9.05 9.81
C THR A 200 -23.42 8.07 10.53
N LYS A 201 -24.54 8.65 10.99
CA LYS A 201 -25.75 8.10 11.65
C LYS A 201 -25.89 6.60 11.89
N PHE A 202 -25.73 5.73 10.88
CA PHE A 202 -26.07 4.31 11.02
C PHE A 202 -25.04 3.49 11.81
N LEU A 203 -23.77 3.91 11.84
CA LEU A 203 -22.71 3.28 12.63
C LEU A 203 -22.81 3.68 14.11
N ARG A 204 -23.83 3.14 14.79
CA ARG A 204 -24.06 3.39 16.23
C ARG A 204 -22.93 2.91 17.14
N ILE A 205 -22.14 1.94 16.68
CA ILE A 205 -20.98 1.42 17.43
C ILE A 205 -19.85 2.47 17.46
N GLU A 206 -19.73 3.29 16.41
CA GLU A 206 -18.71 4.33 16.24
C GLU A 206 -19.33 5.73 16.38
N HIS A 207 -20.39 5.88 17.19
CA HIS A 207 -20.97 7.18 17.52
C HIS A 207 -21.27 8.13 16.32
N GLY A 208 -21.64 7.57 15.17
CA GLY A 208 -21.75 8.31 13.91
C GLY A 208 -22.61 9.59 13.97
N LEU A 209 -22.18 10.62 13.25
CA LEU A 209 -22.74 11.96 13.31
C LEU A 209 -24.06 12.04 12.53
N ASN A 210 -25.05 12.74 13.11
CA ASN A 210 -26.20 13.23 12.35
C ASN A 210 -25.88 14.56 11.64
N GLU A 211 -26.83 15.05 10.84
CA GLU A 211 -26.69 16.25 10.01
C GLU A 211 -26.31 17.50 10.83
N LYS A 212 -26.87 17.64 12.05
CA LYS A 212 -26.58 18.79 12.93
C LYS A 212 -25.18 18.68 13.55
N GLN A 213 -24.74 17.48 13.92
CA GLN A 213 -23.39 17.26 14.44
C GLN A 213 -22.34 17.50 13.35
N LEU A 214 -22.58 16.98 12.15
CA LEU A 214 -21.71 17.19 10.99
C LEU A 214 -21.55 18.68 10.67
N GLU A 215 -22.63 19.46 10.73
CA GLU A 215 -22.56 20.92 10.54
C GLU A 215 -21.72 21.61 11.64
N ARG A 216 -21.82 21.17 12.90
CA ARG A 216 -21.01 21.72 14.01
C ARG A 216 -19.53 21.41 13.82
N ARG A 217 -19.20 20.18 13.45
CA ARG A 217 -17.83 19.78 13.10
C ARG A 217 -17.27 20.59 11.94
N ASN A 218 -18.08 20.83 10.90
CA ASN A 218 -17.67 21.67 9.76
C ASN A 218 -17.29 23.10 10.19
N LYS A 219 -18.03 23.68 11.15
CA LYS A 219 -17.70 24.99 11.73
C LYS A 219 -16.40 24.95 12.53
N GLU A 220 -16.05 23.83 13.15
CA GLU A 220 -14.75 23.65 13.78
C GLU A 220 -13.62 23.59 12.76
N ILE A 221 -13.77 22.81 11.69
CA ILE A 221 -12.83 22.74 10.57
C ILE A 221 -12.60 24.14 9.97
N ASP A 222 -13.65 24.94 9.80
CA ASP A 222 -13.53 26.34 9.34
C ASP A 222 -12.64 27.17 10.27
N LYS A 223 -12.84 27.07 11.58
CA LYS A 223 -12.00 27.78 12.57
C LYS A 223 -10.55 27.31 12.54
N ILE A 224 -10.31 26.02 12.35
CA ILE A 224 -8.96 25.44 12.24
C ILE A 224 -8.26 25.96 10.98
N ASN A 225 -8.95 25.93 9.85
CA ASN A 225 -8.43 26.47 8.58
C ASN A 225 -8.13 27.97 8.67
N LEU A 226 -8.98 28.76 9.34
CA LEU A 226 -8.70 30.18 9.60
C LEU A 226 -7.42 30.38 10.43
N LYS A 227 -7.11 29.47 11.38
CA LYS A 227 -5.86 29.52 12.14
C LYS A 227 -4.65 29.23 11.24
N PHE A 228 -4.71 28.19 10.40
CA PHE A 228 -3.64 27.89 9.45
C PHE A 228 -3.40 29.04 8.45
N GLN A 229 -4.47 29.65 7.96
CA GLN A 229 -4.37 30.82 7.08
C GLN A 229 -3.70 32.01 7.77
N LYS A 230 -4.06 32.32 9.03
CA LYS A 230 -3.41 33.37 9.83
C LYS A 230 -1.92 33.10 10.06
N GLN A 231 -1.52 31.83 10.11
CA GLN A 231 -0.12 31.39 10.18
C GLN A 231 0.56 31.34 8.80
N LYS A 232 -0.08 31.85 7.74
CA LYS A 232 0.41 31.81 6.35
C LYS A 232 0.69 30.40 5.82
N SER A 233 0.08 29.38 6.42
CA SER A 233 0.17 28.00 5.93
C SER A 233 -0.76 27.80 4.73
N LYS A 234 -0.31 27.03 3.74
CA LYS A 234 -1.12 26.58 2.60
C LYS A 234 -1.88 25.27 2.90
N PHE A 235 -1.65 24.69 4.06
CA PHE A 235 -2.29 23.44 4.49
C PHE A 235 -3.80 23.61 4.64
N ARG A 236 -4.57 22.59 4.25
CA ARG A 236 -6.03 22.61 4.35
C ARG A 236 -6.56 21.35 5.05
N VAL A 237 -7.48 21.57 5.98
CA VAL A 237 -8.35 20.51 6.51
C VAL A 237 -9.64 20.51 5.70
N LEU A 238 -9.98 19.36 5.11
CA LEU A 238 -11.15 19.17 4.27
C LEU A 238 -12.30 18.55 5.07
N LYS A 239 -13.52 18.97 4.74
CA LYS A 239 -14.76 18.52 5.34
C LYS A 239 -15.27 17.31 4.56
N GLY A 240 -14.98 16.10 5.03
CA GLY A 240 -15.51 14.86 4.47
C GLY A 240 -16.57 14.21 5.34
N CYS A 241 -17.04 13.04 4.95
CA CYS A 241 -17.65 12.05 5.85
C CYS A 241 -17.46 10.66 5.26
N GLU A 242 -17.49 9.62 6.10
CA GLU A 242 -17.75 8.25 5.65
C GLU A 242 -19.23 7.92 5.89
N ALA A 243 -20.00 7.99 4.81
CA ALA A 243 -21.42 7.68 4.81
C ALA A 243 -21.68 6.18 4.66
N ASN A 244 -22.74 5.68 5.31
CA ASN A 244 -23.12 4.28 5.12
C ASN A 244 -23.96 4.13 3.85
N ILE A 245 -23.63 3.12 3.05
CA ILE A 245 -24.47 2.62 1.97
C ILE A 245 -25.47 1.64 2.59
N LEU A 246 -26.76 1.97 2.57
CA LEU A 246 -27.84 1.13 3.09
C LEU A 246 -28.09 -0.10 2.18
N ASN A 247 -28.91 -1.05 2.64
CA ASN A 247 -29.15 -2.30 1.92
C ASN A 247 -29.73 -2.12 0.51
N ASP A 248 -30.46 -1.04 0.28
CA ASP A 248 -31.03 -0.69 -1.01
C ASP A 248 -30.09 0.15 -1.89
N GLY A 249 -28.90 0.51 -1.38
CA GLY A 249 -27.90 1.36 -2.04
C GLY A 249 -28.08 2.87 -1.81
N SER A 250 -29.10 3.28 -1.04
CA SER A 250 -29.22 4.68 -0.61
C SER A 250 -28.20 5.05 0.46
N ILE A 251 -27.98 6.34 0.69
CA ILE A 251 -27.02 6.87 1.67
C ILE A 251 -27.74 7.21 2.98
N ASP A 252 -27.11 6.93 4.12
CA ASP A 252 -27.72 7.05 5.45
C ASP A 252 -27.84 8.49 6.00
N ILE A 253 -27.43 9.48 5.21
CA ILE A 253 -27.48 10.90 5.52
C ILE A 253 -28.09 11.67 4.34
N LYS A 254 -28.78 12.78 4.64
CA LYS A 254 -29.50 13.57 3.63
C LYS A 254 -28.58 14.34 2.69
N ASP A 255 -29.00 14.46 1.44
CA ASP A 255 -28.28 15.20 0.39
C ASP A 255 -28.00 16.67 0.77
N GLU A 256 -28.88 17.35 1.52
CA GLU A 256 -28.62 18.73 1.94
C GLU A 256 -27.44 18.86 2.92
N ALA A 257 -27.11 17.79 3.65
CA ALA A 257 -25.92 17.74 4.49
C ALA A 257 -24.68 17.41 3.65
N LEU A 258 -24.79 16.43 2.74
CA LEU A 258 -23.71 16.01 1.85
C LEU A 258 -23.21 17.17 0.97
N LYS A 259 -24.13 17.96 0.41
CA LYS A 259 -23.81 19.13 -0.44
C LYS A 259 -22.92 20.20 0.24
N LYS A 260 -22.83 20.20 1.57
CA LYS A 260 -22.00 21.16 2.33
C LYS A 260 -20.57 20.66 2.59
N LEU A 261 -20.25 19.44 2.18
CA LEU A 261 -18.95 18.83 2.33
C LEU A 261 -18.03 19.17 1.15
N ASP A 262 -16.72 19.06 1.37
CA ASP A 262 -15.73 19.17 0.31
C ASP A 262 -15.66 17.86 -0.51
N TYR A 263 -16.03 16.72 0.10
CA TYR A 263 -16.15 15.41 -0.55
C TYR A 263 -16.96 14.42 0.32
N VAL A 264 -17.42 13.32 -0.26
CA VAL A 264 -18.13 12.23 0.42
C VAL A 264 -17.49 10.89 0.10
N ILE A 265 -17.16 10.15 1.15
CA ILE A 265 -16.82 8.74 1.08
C ILE A 265 -18.06 7.94 1.43
N ALA A 266 -18.35 6.86 0.72
CA ALA A 266 -19.44 5.95 1.04
C ALA A 266 -18.96 4.50 1.11
N GLY A 267 -19.35 3.77 2.15
CA GLY A 267 -18.90 2.40 2.42
C GLY A 267 -20.03 1.45 2.78
N ILE A 268 -19.77 0.14 2.60
CA ILE A 268 -20.67 -0.91 3.08
C ILE A 268 -20.13 -1.43 4.41
N HIS A 269 -20.94 -1.31 5.47
CA HIS A 269 -20.58 -1.77 6.82
C HIS A 269 -21.56 -2.82 7.37
N SER A 270 -22.47 -3.33 6.52
CA SER A 270 -23.52 -4.26 6.93
C SER A 270 -23.94 -5.23 5.82
N ASN A 271 -24.55 -6.34 6.22
CA ASN A 271 -25.13 -7.34 5.32
C ASN A 271 -24.15 -7.89 4.27
N PHE A 272 -22.92 -8.20 4.69
CA PHE A 272 -21.82 -8.66 3.82
C PHE A 272 -22.08 -9.98 3.07
N LYS A 273 -23.13 -10.72 3.44
CA LYS A 273 -23.54 -12.00 2.81
C LYS A 273 -24.64 -11.84 1.76
N MET A 274 -24.95 -10.60 1.37
CA MET A 274 -25.91 -10.31 0.31
C MET A 274 -25.52 -11.03 -1.01
N PRO A 275 -26.49 -11.55 -1.80
CA PRO A 275 -26.19 -12.18 -3.09
C PRO A 275 -25.41 -11.26 -4.03
N LYS A 276 -24.51 -11.82 -4.84
CA LYS A 276 -23.56 -11.09 -5.69
C LYS A 276 -24.19 -9.96 -6.51
N ASP A 277 -25.27 -10.25 -7.23
CA ASP A 277 -25.92 -9.25 -8.08
C ASP A 277 -26.53 -8.12 -7.25
N LYS A 278 -27.15 -8.44 -6.10
CA LYS A 278 -27.73 -7.44 -5.20
C LYS A 278 -26.66 -6.56 -4.53
N MET A 279 -25.53 -7.14 -4.14
CA MET A 279 -24.41 -6.36 -3.58
C MET A 279 -23.79 -5.45 -4.64
N THR A 280 -23.71 -5.93 -5.88
CA THR A 280 -23.25 -5.13 -7.03
C THR A 280 -24.20 -3.95 -7.28
N ASP A 281 -25.50 -4.19 -7.37
CA ASP A 281 -26.51 -3.15 -7.58
C ASP A 281 -26.51 -2.12 -6.44
N ARG A 282 -26.32 -2.59 -5.19
CA ARG A 282 -26.20 -1.73 -3.99
C ARG A 282 -25.04 -0.74 -4.10
N LEU A 283 -23.86 -1.22 -4.52
CA LEU A 283 -22.69 -0.34 -4.75
C LEU A 283 -22.93 0.62 -5.91
N ILE A 284 -23.45 0.14 -7.04
CA ILE A 284 -23.67 0.96 -8.23
C ILE A 284 -24.65 2.10 -7.92
N ARG A 285 -25.76 1.81 -7.23
CA ARG A 285 -26.73 2.85 -6.83
C ARG A 285 -26.09 3.92 -5.93
N ALA A 286 -25.15 3.55 -5.06
CA ALA A 286 -24.42 4.53 -4.26
C ALA A 286 -23.54 5.44 -5.14
N MET A 287 -22.90 4.89 -6.18
CA MET A 287 -22.10 5.66 -7.15
C MET A 287 -22.94 6.63 -8.00
N GLU A 288 -24.21 6.30 -8.23
CA GLU A 288 -25.17 7.17 -8.95
C GLU A 288 -25.62 8.38 -8.13
N ASN A 289 -25.40 8.39 -6.80
CA ASN A 289 -25.68 9.57 -5.99
C ASN A 289 -24.75 10.73 -6.42
N PRO A 290 -25.29 11.94 -6.69
CA PRO A 290 -24.50 13.07 -7.22
C PRO A 290 -23.49 13.63 -6.22
N HIS A 291 -23.57 13.24 -4.95
CA HIS A 291 -22.66 13.70 -3.90
C HIS A 291 -21.62 12.64 -3.50
N VAL A 292 -21.74 11.38 -3.95
CA VAL A 292 -20.77 10.33 -3.58
C VAL A 292 -19.57 10.37 -4.51
N ASP A 293 -18.42 10.74 -3.95
CA ASP A 293 -17.17 10.89 -4.68
C ASP A 293 -16.31 9.64 -4.65
N ILE A 294 -16.26 8.97 -3.49
CA ILE A 294 -15.34 7.86 -3.23
C ILE A 294 -16.11 6.67 -2.64
N ILE A 295 -15.83 5.45 -3.09
CA ILE A 295 -16.22 4.23 -2.38
C ILE A 295 -15.06 3.77 -1.49
N SER A 296 -15.28 3.73 -0.16
CA SER A 296 -14.28 3.22 0.80
C SER A 296 -14.17 1.71 0.77
N HIS A 297 -12.95 1.21 1.02
CA HIS A 297 -12.59 -0.22 1.15
C HIS A 297 -13.57 -1.14 0.38
N PRO A 298 -13.54 -1.11 -0.98
CA PRO A 298 -14.68 -1.50 -1.82
C PRO A 298 -15.02 -2.98 -1.86
N THR A 299 -14.26 -3.84 -1.18
CA THR A 299 -14.55 -5.28 -1.06
C THR A 299 -14.96 -5.66 0.37
N GLY A 300 -14.80 -4.74 1.32
CA GLY A 300 -15.11 -4.92 2.74
C GLY A 300 -14.27 -6.00 3.41
N ARG A 301 -13.17 -6.46 2.81
CA ARG A 301 -12.33 -7.50 3.39
C ARG A 301 -11.64 -7.05 4.67
N ILE A 302 -11.34 -8.02 5.51
CA ILE A 302 -10.42 -7.90 6.64
C ILE A 302 -9.49 -9.10 6.57
N LEU A 303 -8.21 -8.86 6.27
CA LEU A 303 -7.21 -9.90 6.08
C LEU A 303 -7.21 -10.87 7.26
N LYS A 304 -7.30 -12.17 6.96
CA LYS A 304 -7.37 -13.30 7.90
C LYS A 304 -8.60 -13.33 8.83
N LYS A 305 -9.59 -12.44 8.66
CA LYS A 305 -10.80 -12.39 9.51
C LYS A 305 -12.11 -12.42 8.70
N ARG A 306 -12.17 -11.72 7.57
CA ARG A 306 -13.37 -11.61 6.72
C ARG A 306 -12.96 -11.55 5.24
N ASP A 307 -13.46 -12.49 4.46
CA ASP A 307 -13.27 -12.48 3.00
C ASP A 307 -13.99 -11.31 2.34
N GLU A 308 -13.61 -11.00 1.10
CA GLU A 308 -14.30 -10.04 0.23
C GLU A 308 -15.79 -10.43 0.08
N TYR A 309 -16.69 -9.46 0.21
CA TYR A 309 -18.08 -9.71 -0.17
C TYR A 309 -18.19 -9.93 -1.67
N GLN A 310 -19.19 -10.71 -2.09
CA GLN A 310 -19.31 -11.11 -3.49
C GLN A 310 -19.88 -9.97 -4.33
N ILE A 311 -19.12 -9.49 -5.32
CA ILE A 311 -19.52 -8.46 -6.28
C ILE A 311 -19.04 -8.80 -7.68
N ASP A 312 -19.72 -8.26 -8.70
CA ASP A 312 -19.19 -8.18 -10.07
C ASP A 312 -18.31 -6.93 -10.18
N PHE A 313 -17.02 -7.10 -9.91
CA PHE A 313 -16.08 -5.99 -9.89
C PHE A 313 -15.95 -5.28 -11.25
N ASP A 314 -16.13 -6.00 -12.37
CA ASP A 314 -16.06 -5.38 -13.70
C ASP A 314 -17.27 -4.47 -13.96
N LYS A 315 -18.47 -4.83 -13.44
CA LYS A 315 -19.63 -3.91 -13.41
C LYS A 315 -19.38 -2.69 -12.54
N VAL A 316 -18.79 -2.89 -11.35
CA VAL A 316 -18.43 -1.79 -10.43
C VAL A 316 -17.43 -0.82 -11.08
N LEU A 317 -16.41 -1.33 -11.78
CA LEU A 317 -15.44 -0.49 -12.50
C LEU A 317 -16.10 0.33 -13.63
N ARG A 318 -17.05 -0.25 -14.37
CA ARG A 318 -17.80 0.49 -15.40
C ARG A 318 -18.62 1.61 -14.78
N ALA A 319 -19.37 1.32 -13.72
CA ALA A 319 -20.17 2.33 -13.02
C ALA A 319 -19.28 3.44 -12.42
N ALA A 320 -18.15 3.09 -11.82
CA ALA A 320 -17.19 4.07 -11.30
C ALA A 320 -16.66 5.01 -12.40
N ARG A 321 -16.34 4.46 -13.58
CA ARG A 321 -15.92 5.26 -14.74
C ARG A 321 -17.02 6.17 -15.27
N GLU A 322 -18.24 5.65 -15.41
CA GLU A 322 -19.39 6.38 -15.96
C GLU A 322 -19.85 7.52 -15.06
N THR A 323 -19.83 7.27 -13.75
CA THR A 323 -20.26 8.24 -12.75
C THR A 323 -19.14 9.19 -12.31
N GLY A 324 -17.87 8.86 -12.58
CA GLY A 324 -16.71 9.58 -12.08
C GLY A 324 -16.34 9.25 -10.63
N THR A 325 -16.96 8.24 -10.01
CA THR A 325 -16.64 7.82 -8.64
C THR A 325 -15.23 7.21 -8.57
N VAL A 326 -14.47 7.62 -7.55
CA VAL A 326 -13.13 7.15 -7.25
C VAL A 326 -13.20 5.92 -6.34
N LEU A 327 -12.27 4.98 -6.49
CA LEU A 327 -12.18 3.80 -5.62
C LEU A 327 -11.03 3.93 -4.61
N GLU A 328 -11.31 3.63 -3.35
CA GLU A 328 -10.30 3.66 -2.29
C GLU A 328 -9.34 2.46 -2.33
N VAL A 329 -8.06 2.75 -2.07
CA VAL A 329 -7.04 1.82 -1.61
C VAL A 329 -6.73 2.16 -0.15
N ASN A 330 -7.40 1.45 0.75
CA ASN A 330 -7.29 1.61 2.18
C ASN A 330 -5.98 0.98 2.67
N ALA A 331 -5.11 1.81 3.24
CA ALA A 331 -3.77 1.45 3.66
C ALA A 331 -3.72 0.81 5.06
N TRP A 332 -4.85 0.66 5.74
CA TRP A 332 -4.89 0.00 7.04
C TRP A 332 -4.37 -1.44 6.91
N PRO A 333 -3.40 -1.89 7.73
CA PRO A 333 -2.73 -3.18 7.55
C PRO A 333 -3.67 -4.39 7.57
N GLU A 334 -4.81 -4.30 8.26
CA GLU A 334 -5.79 -5.38 8.28
C GLU A 334 -6.76 -5.34 7.09
N ARG A 335 -6.80 -4.25 6.31
CA ARG A 335 -7.67 -4.11 5.13
C ARG A 335 -6.88 -4.29 3.83
N LEU A 336 -5.92 -3.38 3.59
CA LEU A 336 -5.19 -3.25 2.32
C LEU A 336 -6.11 -3.30 1.09
N ASP A 337 -7.27 -2.67 1.15
CA ASP A 337 -8.37 -2.86 0.21
C ASP A 337 -8.60 -1.59 -0.63
N LEU A 338 -8.38 -1.55 -1.94
CA LEU A 338 -8.24 -2.67 -2.87
C LEU A 338 -6.90 -3.43 -2.86
N ASN A 339 -6.97 -4.72 -3.18
CA ASN A 339 -5.81 -5.57 -3.45
C ASN A 339 -5.11 -5.20 -4.77
N ASP A 340 -3.86 -5.67 -4.94
CA ASP A 340 -3.03 -5.32 -6.10
C ASP A 340 -3.63 -5.68 -7.47
N GLN A 341 -4.38 -6.79 -7.57
CA GLN A 341 -5.04 -7.23 -8.80
C GLN A 341 -6.20 -6.32 -9.16
N ASN A 342 -7.04 -5.95 -8.19
CA ASN A 342 -8.16 -5.05 -8.38
C ASN A 342 -7.68 -3.62 -8.70
N ILE A 343 -6.57 -3.18 -8.11
CA ILE A 343 -5.91 -1.93 -8.49
C ILE A 343 -5.47 -1.96 -9.96
N LYS A 344 -4.82 -3.05 -10.41
CA LYS A 344 -4.40 -3.19 -11.81
C LYS A 344 -5.59 -3.13 -12.76
N LYS A 345 -6.70 -3.81 -12.42
CA LYS A 345 -7.96 -3.74 -13.18
C LYS A 345 -8.54 -2.31 -13.20
N ALA A 346 -8.54 -1.60 -12.08
CA ALA A 346 -9.01 -0.22 -12.01
C ALA A 346 -8.19 0.70 -12.93
N LYS A 347 -6.86 0.55 -12.92
CA LYS A 347 -5.97 1.25 -13.85
C LYS A 347 -6.31 0.95 -15.31
N GLU A 348 -6.44 -0.31 -15.67
CA GLU A 348 -6.76 -0.75 -17.05
C GLU A 348 -8.14 -0.24 -17.49
N ALA A 349 -9.10 -0.17 -16.58
CA ALA A 349 -10.43 0.41 -16.80
C ALA A 349 -10.45 1.95 -16.79
N GLN A 350 -9.31 2.62 -16.56
CA GLN A 350 -9.17 4.08 -16.45
C GLN A 350 -9.97 4.70 -15.30
N VAL A 351 -10.25 3.92 -14.26
CA VAL A 351 -10.89 4.37 -13.02
C VAL A 351 -9.84 4.99 -12.11
N LYS A 352 -10.15 6.15 -11.53
CA LYS A 352 -9.28 6.81 -10.58
C LYS A 352 -9.32 6.13 -9.22
N ILE A 353 -8.19 6.14 -8.53
CA ILE A 353 -8.08 5.60 -7.17
C ILE A 353 -7.56 6.67 -6.20
N VAL A 354 -7.82 6.46 -4.91
CA VAL A 354 -7.29 7.27 -3.81
C VAL A 354 -6.67 6.37 -2.76
N VAL A 355 -5.51 6.73 -2.21
CA VAL A 355 -4.89 5.96 -1.13
C VAL A 355 -5.15 6.66 0.20
N ASN A 356 -5.84 6.02 1.13
CA ASN A 356 -6.15 6.61 2.43
C ASN A 356 -5.80 5.65 3.57
N THR A 357 -5.53 6.16 4.77
CA THR A 357 -5.11 5.31 5.90
C THR A 357 -6.25 4.76 6.75
N ASP A 358 -7.44 5.37 6.71
CA ASP A 358 -8.54 5.05 7.63
C ASP A 358 -8.11 5.27 9.09
N ALA A 359 -7.31 6.34 9.30
CA ALA A 359 -6.65 6.59 10.57
C ALA A 359 -7.64 7.10 11.62
N HIS A 360 -7.77 6.35 12.70
CA HIS A 360 -8.47 6.69 13.94
C HIS A 360 -7.54 7.23 15.03
N HIS A 361 -6.23 7.21 14.78
CA HIS A 361 -5.22 7.83 15.63
C HIS A 361 -4.07 8.37 14.76
N LYS A 362 -3.52 9.53 15.10
CA LYS A 362 -2.49 10.23 14.29
C LYS A 362 -1.26 9.38 13.95
N SER A 363 -0.88 8.44 14.83
CA SER A 363 0.25 7.53 14.56
C SER A 363 -0.03 6.51 13.46
N GLN A 364 -1.28 6.36 13.03
CA GLN A 364 -1.71 5.46 11.97
C GLN A 364 -1.57 6.10 10.58
N LEU A 365 -1.40 7.43 10.47
CA LEU A 365 -1.12 8.10 9.20
C LEU A 365 0.11 7.51 8.48
N LYS A 366 1.09 7.00 9.24
CA LYS A 366 2.27 6.31 8.68
C LYS A 366 1.95 5.05 7.88
N MET A 367 0.74 4.48 8.03
CA MET A 367 0.32 3.29 7.27
C MET A 367 0.16 3.57 5.78
N MET A 368 0.14 4.84 5.35
CA MET A 368 0.09 5.26 3.95
C MET A 368 1.10 4.50 3.07
N GLU A 369 2.28 4.19 3.59
CA GLU A 369 3.32 3.42 2.90
C GLU A 369 2.80 2.08 2.38
N LEU A 370 1.96 1.37 3.15
CA LEU A 370 1.42 0.07 2.78
C LEU A 370 0.38 0.18 1.65
N GLY A 371 -0.43 1.24 1.65
CA GLY A 371 -1.36 1.54 0.57
C GLY A 371 -0.63 1.88 -0.72
N ILE A 372 0.40 2.74 -0.66
CA ILE A 372 1.26 3.04 -1.81
C ILE A 372 1.93 1.77 -2.33
N ALA A 373 2.34 0.86 -1.45
CA ALA A 373 2.92 -0.40 -1.86
C ALA A 373 1.92 -1.25 -2.67
N GLN A 374 0.65 -1.36 -2.26
CA GLN A 374 -0.37 -2.06 -3.06
C GLN A 374 -0.61 -1.38 -4.40
N VAL A 375 -0.62 -0.04 -4.44
CA VAL A 375 -0.74 0.74 -5.69
C VAL A 375 0.42 0.46 -6.65
N ARG A 376 1.66 0.38 -6.12
CA ARG A 376 2.85 0.01 -6.90
C ARG A 376 2.74 -1.41 -7.45
N ARG A 377 2.30 -2.37 -6.63
CA ARG A 377 2.04 -3.77 -7.04
C ARG A 377 0.95 -3.87 -8.11
N GLY A 378 -0.04 -2.99 -8.07
CA GLY A 378 -1.09 -2.83 -9.10
C GLY A 378 -0.66 -2.01 -10.31
N TRP A 379 0.64 -1.70 -10.46
CA TRP A 379 1.23 -0.98 -11.59
C TRP A 379 0.76 0.47 -11.78
N ALA A 380 0.07 1.04 -10.78
CA ALA A 380 -0.48 2.38 -10.90
C ALA A 380 0.62 3.46 -10.89
N GLU A 381 0.42 4.46 -11.74
CA GLU A 381 1.28 5.63 -11.91
C GLU A 381 0.67 6.82 -11.16
N LYS A 382 1.42 7.91 -10.98
CA LYS A 382 0.92 9.12 -10.30
C LYS A 382 -0.39 9.66 -10.88
N LYS A 383 -0.62 9.50 -12.20
CA LYS A 383 -1.83 9.99 -12.88
C LYS A 383 -3.09 9.20 -12.53
N ASP A 384 -2.94 8.00 -11.98
CA ASP A 384 -4.05 7.10 -11.64
C ASP A 384 -4.55 7.37 -10.21
N VAL A 385 -3.73 7.99 -9.37
CA VAL A 385 -3.96 8.22 -7.93
C VAL A 385 -4.26 9.70 -7.66
N ILE A 386 -5.48 10.03 -7.24
CA ILE A 386 -5.92 11.44 -7.16
C ILE A 386 -5.16 12.27 -6.12
N ASN A 387 -4.76 11.64 -5.01
CA ASN A 387 -4.08 12.32 -3.91
C ASN A 387 -2.55 12.39 -4.09
N CYS A 388 -2.06 12.08 -5.29
CA CYS A 388 -0.73 12.50 -5.76
C CYS A 388 -0.70 13.95 -6.28
N HIS A 389 -1.84 14.63 -6.32
CA HIS A 389 -1.98 15.95 -6.90
C HIS A 389 -2.15 17.05 -5.83
N PRO A 390 -1.69 18.29 -6.10
CA PRO A 390 -2.00 19.41 -5.22
C PRO A 390 -3.50 19.58 -5.04
N LEU A 391 -3.91 20.13 -3.89
CA LEU A 391 -5.31 20.24 -3.46
C LEU A 391 -6.29 20.59 -4.59
N GLN A 392 -6.05 21.68 -5.32
CA GLN A 392 -6.96 22.14 -6.37
C GLN A 392 -7.17 21.10 -7.47
N LYS A 393 -6.10 20.43 -7.91
CA LYS A 393 -6.19 19.38 -8.93
C LYS A 393 -6.80 18.09 -8.37
N MET A 394 -6.55 17.77 -7.10
CA MET A 394 -7.18 16.63 -6.44
C MET A 394 -8.71 16.79 -6.40
N LEU A 395 -9.20 17.97 -5.99
CA LEU A 395 -10.64 18.27 -5.93
C LEU A 395 -11.33 18.18 -7.31
N MET A 396 -10.63 18.44 -8.41
CA MET A 396 -11.18 18.29 -9.77
C MET A 396 -11.49 16.85 -10.18
N PHE A 397 -11.03 15.84 -9.43
CA PHE A 397 -11.39 14.44 -9.68
C PHE A 397 -12.66 14.01 -8.93
N LEU A 398 -13.16 14.86 -8.03
CA LEU A 398 -14.38 14.64 -7.24
C LEU A 398 -15.56 15.37 -7.93
N LYS A 399 -16.81 14.97 -7.63
CA LYS A 399 -18.01 15.36 -8.38
C LYS A 399 -18.59 16.73 -8.00
#